data_AF-A0AAD2JLZ6-F1
#
_entry.id   AF-A0AAD2JLZ6-F1
#
_cell.length_a   1.000
_cell.length_b   1.000
_cell.length_c   1.000
_cell.angle_alpha   90.00
_cell.angle_beta   90.00
_cell.angle_gamma   90.00
#
_symmetry.space_group_name_H-M   'P 1'
#
loop_
_entity.id
_entity.type
_entity.pdbx_description
1 polymer ?
#
loop_
_entity_poly.entity_id
_entity_poly.type
_entity_poly.pdbx_seq_one_letter_code
_entity_poly.pdbx_strand_id
1 'polypeptide(L)'
;MDPDMEDMDMVQDTEEGNDDFSEREDMDGMHVIPPMNSPGGSSAGANGNGGGDGGYAYNMGGYSVNIMEKQMPFLGQLLVAPILILASTLAEFSSKNYGYATAVAVVAILFSAGGLYLLQKGELYNQQFMALPILGPCSVGYTLSLANFVWWGVAAGILTFSGPFTVTGNGYFAVWAGFFASALGVGITQHHLQDLNQTIRLATASIVIICAVPSTMGGFFDSEAIFALTLACFTLVFCIITTNFSSLISQQNAFYMLLGLTLLWVIEAALVTFRGPFTETGNGYFASWGGAFLCIVSASSKASNAGLSSPNMSSSI
;
A
#
# COMPACT_ATOMS: atom_id res chain seq x y z
N MET A 1 46.70 -17.21 -37.16
CA MET A 1 46.75 -18.59 -37.68
C MET A 1 47.37 -19.44 -36.59
N ASP A 2 46.55 -19.87 -35.64
CA ASP A 2 46.34 -21.29 -35.38
C ASP A 2 44.91 -21.43 -34.82
N PRO A 3 44.09 -22.36 -35.32
CA PRO A 3 42.68 -22.52 -34.96
C PRO A 3 42.50 -23.74 -34.06
N ASP A 4 41.80 -23.63 -32.93
CA ASP A 4 41.23 -24.82 -32.27
C ASP A 4 39.90 -24.43 -31.63
N MET A 5 38.85 -24.67 -32.42
CA MET A 5 37.48 -24.82 -31.96
C MET A 5 37.37 -26.21 -31.32
N GLU A 6 37.22 -26.27 -30.01
CA GLU A 6 36.73 -27.49 -29.35
C GLU A 6 35.21 -27.39 -29.24
N ASP A 7 34.58 -28.34 -29.92
CA ASP A 7 33.15 -28.63 -29.93
C ASP A 7 32.62 -28.90 -28.52
N MET A 8 31.66 -28.10 -28.08
CA MET A 8 30.81 -28.44 -26.93
C MET A 8 29.52 -29.07 -27.45
N ASP A 9 29.46 -30.39 -27.33
CA ASP A 9 28.26 -31.20 -27.52
C ASP A 9 27.15 -30.77 -26.56
N MET A 10 26.07 -30.25 -27.14
CA MET A 10 24.80 -30.02 -26.44
C MET A 10 24.07 -31.35 -26.28
N VAL A 11 24.13 -31.90 -25.06
CA VAL A 11 23.28 -33.01 -24.63
C VAL A 11 21.84 -32.50 -24.49
N GLN A 12 20.96 -33.02 -25.35
CA GLN A 12 19.52 -32.90 -25.24
C GLN A 12 19.00 -34.04 -24.35
N ASP A 13 18.58 -33.71 -23.13
CA ASP A 13 17.76 -34.60 -22.31
C ASP A 13 16.30 -34.16 -22.39
N THR A 14 15.58 -34.85 -23.27
CA THR A 14 14.13 -34.99 -23.27
C THR A 14 13.73 -36.08 -22.28
N GLU A 15 13.03 -35.72 -21.20
CA GLU A 15 12.17 -36.67 -20.49
C GLU A 15 10.75 -36.09 -20.35
N GLU A 16 9.87 -36.63 -21.17
CA GLU A 16 8.41 -36.51 -21.08
C GLU A 16 7.92 -37.43 -19.95
N GLY A 17 7.45 -36.85 -18.85
CA GLY A 17 6.72 -37.55 -17.78
C GLY A 17 5.24 -37.26 -17.89
N ASN A 18 4.50 -38.14 -18.57
CA ASN A 18 3.04 -38.18 -18.61
C ASN A 18 2.53 -38.91 -17.36
N ASP A 19 2.04 -38.17 -16.36
CA ASP A 19 1.32 -38.76 -15.23
C ASP A 19 -0.19 -38.44 -15.35
N ASP A 20 -0.88 -39.46 -15.86
CA ASP A 20 -2.32 -39.57 -16.00
C ASP A 20 -2.94 -39.84 -14.61
N PHE A 21 -3.46 -38.80 -13.96
CA PHE A 21 -4.11 -38.91 -12.66
C PHE A 21 -5.64 -38.98 -12.83
N SER A 22 -6.12 -40.18 -13.13
CA SER A 22 -7.54 -40.54 -13.10
C SER A 22 -7.92 -41.06 -11.70
N GLU A 23 -8.60 -40.25 -10.90
CA GLU A 23 -9.45 -40.73 -9.79
C GLU A 23 -10.42 -39.60 -9.37
N ARG A 24 -11.60 -39.58 -10.00
CA ARG A 24 -12.77 -38.87 -9.50
C ARG A 24 -13.58 -39.89 -8.71
N GLU A 25 -13.38 -39.92 -7.39
CA GLU A 25 -14.30 -40.59 -6.48
C GLU A 25 -15.51 -39.70 -6.22
N ASP A 26 -16.67 -40.34 -6.36
CA ASP A 26 -17.99 -39.83 -6.03
C ASP A 26 -18.10 -39.50 -4.53
N MET A 27 -18.35 -38.24 -4.20
CA MET A 27 -18.80 -37.82 -2.87
C MET A 27 -20.29 -37.48 -2.91
N ASP A 28 -21.11 -38.52 -3.02
CA ASP A 28 -22.53 -38.50 -2.68
C ASP A 28 -22.68 -38.77 -1.18
N GLY A 29 -23.06 -37.75 -0.39
CA GLY A 29 -23.30 -37.95 1.05
C GLY A 29 -23.31 -36.70 1.92
N MET A 30 -23.96 -35.61 1.51
CA MET A 30 -24.23 -34.49 2.43
C MET A 30 -25.36 -34.87 3.39
N HIS A 31 -24.98 -35.39 4.56
CA HIS A 31 -25.85 -35.49 5.72
C HIS A 31 -26.24 -34.08 6.18
N VAL A 32 -27.53 -33.76 6.08
CA VAL A 32 -28.14 -32.56 6.66
C VAL A 32 -28.05 -32.65 8.18
N ILE A 33 -27.13 -31.90 8.77
CA ILE A 33 -27.06 -31.68 10.22
C ILE A 33 -28.18 -30.70 10.59
N PRO A 34 -29.12 -31.05 11.48
CA PRO A 34 -30.16 -30.14 11.92
C PRO A 34 -29.56 -28.96 12.71
N PRO A 35 -30.18 -27.77 12.64
CA PRO A 35 -29.70 -26.58 13.33
C PRO A 35 -29.70 -26.80 14.85
N MET A 36 -28.54 -26.66 15.47
CA MET A 36 -28.44 -26.52 16.93
C MET A 36 -29.06 -25.18 17.34
N ASN A 37 -30.17 -25.24 18.06
CA ASN A 37 -30.72 -24.11 18.80
C ASN A 37 -29.66 -23.59 19.77
N SER A 38 -29.14 -22.38 19.50
CA SER A 38 -28.35 -21.64 20.49
C SER A 38 -29.24 -21.25 21.67
N PRO A 39 -28.85 -21.55 22.92
CA PRO A 39 -29.55 -21.05 24.10
C PRO A 39 -29.41 -19.53 24.16
N GLY A 40 -30.53 -18.87 24.47
CA GLY A 40 -30.62 -17.42 24.64
C GLY A 40 -29.53 -16.86 25.55
N GLY A 41 -28.63 -16.10 24.94
CA GLY A 41 -27.69 -15.22 25.62
C GLY A 41 -28.35 -13.88 25.85
N SER A 42 -28.73 -13.64 27.11
CA SER A 42 -29.30 -12.42 27.65
C SER A 42 -28.54 -11.18 27.20
N SER A 43 -29.24 -10.27 26.52
CA SER A 43 -28.80 -8.90 26.25
C SER A 43 -28.79 -8.09 27.55
N ALA A 44 -27.70 -8.19 28.31
CA ALA A 44 -27.39 -7.23 29.35
C ALA A 44 -26.91 -5.93 28.68
N GLY A 45 -27.71 -4.88 28.83
CA GLY A 45 -27.43 -3.55 28.31
C GLY A 45 -26.13 -2.98 28.88
N ALA A 46 -25.18 -2.71 27.99
CA ALA A 46 -24.05 -1.82 28.26
C ALA A 46 -24.42 -0.42 27.78
N ASN A 47 -25.21 0.29 28.59
CA ASN A 47 -25.39 1.73 28.45
C ASN A 47 -24.27 2.40 29.24
N GLY A 48 -23.09 2.51 28.61
CA GLY A 48 -21.89 3.11 29.19
C GLY A 48 -21.33 4.15 28.23
N ASN A 49 -21.79 5.39 28.38
CA ASN A 49 -21.27 6.57 27.70
C ASN A 49 -19.89 6.93 28.30
N GLY A 50 -18.86 6.21 27.90
CA GLY A 50 -17.46 6.54 28.14
C GLY A 50 -16.70 6.19 26.87
N GLY A 51 -15.92 7.15 26.33
CA GLY A 51 -15.18 6.98 25.08
C GLY A 51 -14.35 5.69 25.12
N GLY A 52 -14.90 4.63 24.55
CA GLY A 52 -14.34 3.29 24.62
C GLY A 52 -13.15 3.23 23.70
N ASP A 53 -11.96 3.08 24.28
CA ASP A 53 -10.78 2.61 23.55
C ASP A 53 -11.17 1.28 22.89
N GLY A 54 -11.44 1.31 21.59
CA GLY A 54 -11.94 0.18 20.82
C GLY A 54 -10.93 -0.97 20.84
N GLY A 55 -11.13 -1.93 21.74
CA GLY A 55 -10.34 -3.15 21.79
C GLY A 55 -10.91 -4.20 20.83
N TYR A 56 -10.06 -4.85 20.06
CA TYR A 56 -10.44 -6.02 19.29
C TYR A 56 -10.26 -7.27 20.16
N ALA A 57 -11.36 -7.99 20.43
CA ALA A 57 -11.32 -9.25 21.15
C ALA A 57 -11.23 -10.42 20.16
N TYR A 58 -10.12 -11.14 20.18
CA TYR A 58 -9.92 -12.34 19.38
C TYR A 58 -9.99 -13.58 20.28
N ASN A 59 -10.82 -14.55 19.90
CA ASN A 59 -10.90 -15.84 20.59
C ASN A 59 -10.04 -16.86 19.83
N MET A 60 -8.95 -17.31 20.44
CA MET A 60 -8.09 -18.37 19.90
C MET A 60 -8.04 -19.52 20.89
N GLY A 61 -8.66 -20.65 20.54
CA GLY A 61 -8.62 -21.86 21.37
C GLY A 61 -9.21 -21.70 22.77
N GLY A 62 -10.22 -20.83 22.95
CA GLY A 62 -10.86 -20.59 24.24
C GLY A 62 -10.24 -19.46 25.07
N TYR A 63 -9.14 -18.87 24.61
CA TYR A 63 -8.53 -17.69 25.22
C TYR A 63 -8.95 -16.42 24.46
N SER A 64 -9.50 -15.44 25.18
CA SER A 64 -9.81 -14.12 24.62
C SER A 64 -8.60 -13.19 24.81
N VAL A 65 -7.94 -12.82 23.71
CA VAL A 65 -6.91 -11.79 23.70
C VAL A 65 -7.56 -10.46 23.30
N ASN A 66 -7.48 -9.46 24.17
CA ASN A 66 -7.95 -8.11 23.89
C ASN A 66 -6.75 -7.25 23.47
N ILE A 67 -6.73 -6.83 22.20
CA ILE A 67 -5.70 -5.94 21.65
C ILE A 67 -6.32 -4.55 21.55
N MET A 68 -5.72 -3.59 22.26
CA MET A 68 -6.13 -2.19 22.17
C MET A 68 -5.74 -1.64 20.80
N GLU A 69 -6.60 -0.82 20.18
CA GLU A 69 -6.30 -0.16 18.89
C GLU A 69 -4.95 0.59 18.92
N LYS A 70 -4.61 1.22 20.05
CA LYS A 70 -3.32 1.92 20.27
C LYS A 70 -2.09 1.00 20.21
N GLN A 71 -2.25 -0.31 20.43
CA GLN A 71 -1.15 -1.29 20.36
C GLN A 71 -0.89 -1.75 18.92
N MET A 72 -1.89 -1.70 18.04
CA MET A 72 -1.80 -2.23 16.68
C MET A 72 -0.64 -1.66 15.85
N PRO A 73 -0.36 -0.33 15.86
CA PRO A 73 0.77 0.25 15.14
C PRO A 73 2.11 -0.35 15.55
N PHE A 74 2.32 -0.54 16.86
CA PHE A 74 3.58 -1.06 17.40
C PHE A 74 3.71 -2.57 17.17
N LEU A 75 2.62 -3.33 17.32
CA LEU A 75 2.61 -4.77 17.00
C LEU A 75 2.88 -5.02 15.52
N GLY A 76 2.27 -4.22 14.63
CA GLY A 76 2.52 -4.28 13.18
C GLY A 76 3.99 -4.03 12.85
N GLN A 77 4.61 -3.04 13.48
CA GLN A 77 6.04 -2.76 13.31
C GLN A 77 6.94 -3.89 13.84
N LEU A 78 6.61 -4.50 14.98
CA LEU A 78 7.36 -5.64 15.52
C LEU A 78 7.25 -6.89 14.64
N LEU A 79 6.18 -7.03 13.87
CA LEU A 79 6.02 -8.12 12.91
C LEU A 79 6.88 -7.91 11.65
N VAL A 80 6.86 -6.70 11.08
CA VAL A 80 7.46 -6.42 9.77
C VAL A 80 8.95 -6.10 9.82
N ALA A 81 9.44 -5.54 10.93
CA ALA A 81 10.86 -5.21 11.06
C ALA A 81 11.79 -6.44 11.02
N PRO A 82 11.49 -7.59 11.67
CA PRO A 82 12.26 -8.81 11.49
C PRO A 82 12.31 -9.30 10.04
N ILE A 83 11.21 -9.19 9.30
CA ILE A 83 11.16 -9.53 7.87
C ILE A 83 12.14 -8.66 7.08
N LEU A 84 12.20 -7.36 7.39
CA LEU A 84 13.17 -6.44 6.76
C LEU A 84 14.63 -6.77 7.13
N ILE A 85 14.91 -7.21 8.36
CA ILE A 85 16.25 -7.68 8.76
C ILE A 85 16.62 -8.94 7.97
N LEU A 86 15.72 -9.91 7.88
CA LEU A 86 15.97 -11.13 7.11
C LEU A 86 16.19 -10.82 5.62
N ALA A 87 15.32 -9.99 5.03
CA ALA A 87 15.46 -9.58 3.64
C ALA A 87 16.75 -8.79 3.36
N SER A 88 17.29 -8.06 4.35
CA SER A 88 18.54 -7.32 4.20
C SER A 88 19.80 -8.16 4.46
N THR A 89 19.71 -9.19 5.30
CA THR A 89 20.86 -10.03 5.68
C THR A 89 21.03 -11.27 4.82
N LEU A 90 19.95 -11.76 4.21
CA LEU A 90 19.96 -12.92 3.29
C LEU A 90 20.13 -12.51 1.83
N ALA A 91 20.22 -11.22 1.53
CA ALA A 91 20.42 -10.76 0.17
C ALA A 91 21.84 -11.12 -0.32
N GLU A 92 21.93 -11.79 -1.46
CA GLU A 92 23.20 -12.18 -2.07
C GLU A 92 23.94 -11.00 -2.72
N PHE A 93 23.22 -9.94 -3.07
CA PHE A 93 23.76 -8.76 -3.74
C PHE A 93 24.12 -7.66 -2.74
N SER A 94 25.19 -6.91 -3.03
CA SER A 94 25.64 -5.79 -2.21
C SER A 94 25.09 -4.45 -2.74
N SER A 95 24.02 -3.95 -2.13
CA SER A 95 23.57 -2.54 -2.25
C SER A 95 24.10 -1.71 -1.09
N LYS A 96 24.44 -0.44 -1.37
CA LYS A 96 24.89 0.53 -0.36
C LYS A 96 23.86 0.76 0.76
N ASN A 97 22.59 0.44 0.49
CA ASN A 97 21.47 0.75 1.39
C ASN A 97 21.05 -0.42 2.30
N TYR A 98 21.66 -1.61 2.21
CA TYR A 98 21.30 -2.73 3.11
C TYR A 98 21.56 -2.40 4.58
N GLY A 99 22.69 -1.75 4.89
CA GLY A 99 22.97 -1.28 6.26
C GLY A 99 21.91 -0.29 6.77
N TYR A 100 21.40 0.58 5.88
CA TYR A 100 20.29 1.47 6.22
C TYR A 100 18.99 0.70 6.45
N ALA A 101 18.66 -0.31 5.63
CA ALA A 101 17.49 -1.16 5.84
C ALA A 101 17.53 -1.88 7.20
N THR A 102 18.68 -2.44 7.58
CA THR A 102 18.85 -3.06 8.90
C THR A 102 18.70 -2.03 10.03
N ALA A 103 19.28 -0.83 9.89
CA ALA A 103 19.12 0.24 10.86
C ALA A 103 17.64 0.67 11.02
N VAL A 104 16.91 0.77 9.91
CA VAL A 104 15.48 1.11 9.93
C VAL A 104 14.69 0.11 10.78
N ALA A 105 14.91 -1.18 10.53
CA ALA A 105 14.23 -2.24 11.25
C ALA A 105 14.57 -2.25 12.75
N VAL A 106 15.85 -2.11 13.12
CA VAL A 106 16.28 -2.10 14.52
C VAL A 106 15.67 -0.92 15.28
N VAL A 107 15.72 0.29 14.71
CA VAL A 107 15.10 1.48 15.32
C VAL A 107 13.59 1.29 15.48
N ALA A 108 12.90 0.74 14.47
CA ALA A 108 11.47 0.46 14.56
C ALA A 108 11.12 -0.55 15.66
N ILE A 109 11.94 -1.60 15.86
CA ILE A 109 11.77 -2.57 16.95
C ILE A 109 11.92 -1.89 18.30
N LEU A 110 12.97 -1.08 18.48
CA LEU A 110 13.23 -0.38 19.74
C LEU A 110 12.10 0.61 20.07
N PHE A 111 11.67 1.40 19.08
CA PHE A 111 10.59 2.36 19.27
C PHE A 111 9.26 1.65 19.53
N SER A 112 9.00 0.52 18.88
CA SER A 112 7.75 -0.23 19.10
C SER A 112 7.71 -0.95 20.44
N ALA A 113 8.82 -1.54 20.87
CA ALA A 113 8.94 -2.10 22.21
C ALA A 113 8.80 -1.01 23.29
N GLY A 114 9.44 0.15 23.09
CA GLY A 114 9.30 1.32 23.95
C GLY A 114 7.86 1.85 23.99
N GLY A 115 7.19 1.93 22.85
CA GLY A 115 5.79 2.37 22.74
C GLY A 115 4.84 1.44 23.47
N LEU A 116 4.99 0.12 23.31
CA LEU A 116 4.21 -0.87 24.05
C LEU A 116 4.47 -0.80 25.56
N TYR A 117 5.72 -0.58 25.98
CA TYR A 117 6.05 -0.36 27.38
C TYR A 117 5.40 0.92 27.94
N LEU A 118 5.45 2.02 27.19
CA LEU A 118 4.81 3.28 27.57
C LEU A 118 3.29 3.15 27.66
N LEU A 119 2.65 2.36 26.80
CA LEU A 119 1.20 2.09 26.90
C LEU A 119 0.82 1.42 28.23
N GLN A 120 1.70 0.63 28.84
CA GLN A 120 1.49 0.09 30.20
C GLN A 120 1.57 1.17 31.28
N LYS A 121 2.19 2.31 30.96
CA LYS A 121 2.32 3.52 31.80
C LYS A 121 1.46 4.64 31.23
N GLY A 122 0.14 4.42 31.18
CA GLY A 122 -0.82 5.32 30.52
C GLY A 122 -0.68 6.80 30.88
N GLU A 123 -0.32 7.14 32.13
CA GLU A 123 -0.04 8.52 32.53
C GLU A 123 1.13 9.14 31.74
N LEU A 124 2.24 8.40 31.60
CA LEU A 124 3.43 8.83 30.86
C LEU A 124 3.17 8.85 29.35
N TYR A 125 2.42 7.87 28.82
CA TYR A 125 2.06 7.82 27.40
C TYR A 125 1.23 9.05 26.97
N ASN A 126 0.28 9.46 27.82
CA ASN A 126 -0.61 10.59 27.56
C ASN A 126 -0.04 11.93 28.02
N GLN A 127 1.10 11.94 28.72
CA GLN A 127 1.75 13.17 29.16
C GLN A 127 2.13 14.03 27.95
N GLN A 128 1.80 15.31 28.01
CA GLN A 128 2.22 16.28 27.00
C GLN A 128 3.75 16.44 27.07
N PHE A 129 4.40 16.26 25.93
CA PHE A 129 5.86 16.34 25.82
C PHE A 129 6.31 17.63 25.14
N MET A 130 5.71 17.95 24.01
CA MET A 130 6.07 19.10 23.18
C MET A 130 4.86 19.64 22.44
N ALA A 131 4.93 20.88 21.95
CA ALA A 131 3.92 21.43 21.05
C ALA A 131 4.57 21.85 19.74
N LEU A 132 3.99 21.41 18.62
CA LEU A 132 4.45 21.78 17.28
C LEU A 132 3.58 22.92 16.72
N PRO A 133 4.13 23.87 15.94
CA PRO A 133 3.38 25.01 15.43
C PRO A 133 2.11 24.65 14.64
N ILE A 134 2.16 23.54 13.90
CA ILE A 134 1.06 23.09 13.02
C ILE A 134 0.19 22.03 13.71
N LEU A 135 0.80 21.12 14.46
CA LEU A 135 0.11 19.95 15.05
C LEU A 135 -0.40 20.19 16.48
N GLY A 136 0.01 21.28 17.13
CA GLY A 136 -0.38 21.58 18.51
C GLY A 136 0.32 20.69 19.55
N PRO A 137 -0.23 20.55 20.77
CA PRO A 137 0.35 19.77 21.85
C PRO A 137 0.36 18.27 21.52
N CYS A 138 1.54 17.67 21.61
CA CYS A 138 1.81 16.27 21.32
C CYS A 138 2.11 15.52 22.62
N SER A 139 1.44 14.39 22.84
CA SER A 139 1.79 13.48 23.93
C SER A 139 3.08 12.71 23.63
N VAL A 140 3.73 12.15 24.65
CA VAL A 140 4.90 11.27 24.47
C VAL A 140 4.61 10.14 23.47
N GLY A 141 3.46 9.49 23.61
CA GLY A 141 3.02 8.42 22.71
C GLY A 141 2.86 8.89 21.26
N TYR A 142 2.21 10.05 21.06
CA TYR A 142 2.04 10.62 19.73
C TYR A 142 3.36 11.05 19.10
N THR A 143 4.27 11.67 19.88
CA THR A 143 5.61 12.04 19.40
C THR A 143 6.40 10.82 18.93
N LEU A 144 6.32 9.71 19.67
CA LEU A 144 6.98 8.45 19.28
C LEU A 144 6.39 7.88 17.97
N SER A 145 5.06 7.85 17.86
CA SER A 145 4.38 7.44 16.62
C SER A 145 4.75 8.32 15.44
N LEU A 146 4.82 9.65 15.64
CA LEU A 146 5.20 10.61 14.61
C LEU A 146 6.64 10.42 14.16
N ALA A 147 7.56 10.19 15.11
CA ALA A 147 8.96 9.89 14.79
C ALA A 147 9.07 8.59 13.97
N ASN A 148 8.35 7.54 14.34
CA ASN A 148 8.27 6.29 13.57
C ASN A 148 7.68 6.52 12.17
N PHE A 149 6.62 7.32 12.05
CA PHE A 149 5.99 7.61 10.76
C PHE A 149 6.94 8.32 9.79
N VAL A 150 7.66 9.34 10.27
CA VAL A 150 8.67 10.04 9.47
C VAL A 150 9.82 9.10 9.11
N TRP A 151 10.30 8.30 10.07
CA TRP A 151 11.39 7.35 9.86
C TRP A 151 11.06 6.30 8.79
N TRP A 152 9.88 5.67 8.89
CA TRP A 152 9.40 4.73 7.88
C TRP A 152 9.10 5.41 6.54
N GLY A 153 8.64 6.66 6.53
CA GLY A 153 8.43 7.42 5.30
C GLY A 153 9.72 7.65 4.52
N VAL A 154 10.78 8.07 5.21
CA VAL A 154 12.12 8.21 4.60
C VAL A 154 12.66 6.84 4.16
N ALA A 155 12.46 5.80 4.97
CA ALA A 155 12.85 4.43 4.61
C ALA A 155 12.13 3.93 3.35
N ALA A 156 10.81 4.13 3.24
CA ALA A 156 10.05 3.79 2.05
C ALA A 156 10.59 4.52 0.82
N GLY A 157 10.83 5.83 0.91
CA GLY A 157 11.44 6.61 -0.16
C GLY A 157 12.80 6.07 -0.62
N ILE A 158 13.74 5.89 0.30
CA ILE A 158 15.11 5.45 -0.06
C ILE A 158 15.13 3.99 -0.49
N LEU A 159 14.56 3.09 0.32
CA LEU A 159 14.73 1.65 0.13
C LEU A 159 13.95 1.10 -1.08
N THR A 160 12.88 1.79 -1.50
CA THR A 160 12.03 1.34 -2.62
C THR A 160 12.21 2.13 -3.91
N PHE A 161 12.80 3.33 -3.88
CA PHE A 161 13.16 4.06 -5.10
C PHE A 161 14.66 4.00 -5.42
N SER A 162 15.53 4.05 -4.40
CA SER A 162 16.99 3.95 -4.59
C SER A 162 17.52 2.54 -4.34
N GLY A 163 16.69 1.65 -3.81
CA GLY A 163 17.04 0.25 -3.52
C GLY A 163 17.48 0.02 -2.07
N PRO A 164 17.63 -1.24 -1.66
CA PRO A 164 17.72 -2.41 -2.54
C PRO A 164 16.39 -3.02 -2.96
N PHE A 165 15.27 -2.57 -2.38
CA PHE A 165 13.97 -3.20 -2.57
C PHE A 165 13.13 -2.41 -3.59
N THR A 166 13.65 -2.21 -4.82
CA THR A 166 12.91 -1.51 -5.90
C THR A 166 11.89 -2.41 -6.61
N VAL A 167 12.12 -3.72 -6.56
CA VAL A 167 11.24 -4.77 -7.08
C VAL A 167 10.47 -5.41 -5.94
N THR A 168 9.24 -5.86 -6.20
CA THR A 168 8.43 -6.53 -5.19
C THR A 168 9.11 -7.78 -4.64
N GLY A 169 8.91 -8.01 -3.36
CA GLY A 169 9.53 -9.09 -2.60
C GLY A 169 9.39 -8.82 -1.10
N ASN A 170 9.92 -9.72 -0.27
CA ASN A 170 9.74 -9.64 1.19
C ASN A 170 10.22 -8.30 1.78
N GLY A 171 11.39 -7.81 1.36
CA GLY A 171 11.90 -6.51 1.81
C GLY A 171 11.04 -5.34 1.35
N TYR A 172 10.57 -5.35 0.10
CA TYR A 172 9.67 -4.33 -0.45
C TYR A 172 8.38 -4.24 0.36
N PHE A 173 7.72 -5.39 0.58
CA PHE A 173 6.47 -5.43 1.34
C PHE A 173 6.68 -5.11 2.82
N ALA A 174 7.78 -5.53 3.42
CA ALA A 174 8.10 -5.19 4.81
C ALA A 174 8.27 -3.67 5.01
N VAL A 175 8.93 -2.98 4.08
CA VAL A 175 9.10 -1.52 4.14
C VAL A 175 7.75 -0.80 4.05
N TRP A 176 6.91 -1.16 3.08
CA TRP A 176 5.59 -0.54 2.92
C TRP A 176 4.64 -0.90 4.06
N ALA A 177 4.65 -2.14 4.54
CA ALA A 177 3.85 -2.56 5.68
C ALA A 177 4.28 -1.83 6.97
N GLY A 178 5.58 -1.62 7.17
CA GLY A 178 6.11 -0.78 8.26
C GLY A 178 5.64 0.66 8.17
N PHE A 179 5.66 1.24 6.96
CA PHE A 179 5.11 2.58 6.71
C PHE A 179 3.61 2.66 7.03
N PHE A 180 2.78 1.75 6.54
CA PHE A 180 1.35 1.75 6.86
C PHE A 180 1.06 1.51 8.34
N ALA A 181 1.78 0.60 8.99
CA ALA A 181 1.67 0.39 10.43
C ALA A 181 2.03 1.67 11.21
N SER A 182 3.05 2.42 10.79
CA SER A 182 3.41 3.70 11.40
C SER A 182 2.38 4.80 11.14
N ALA A 183 1.71 4.79 9.98
CA ALA A 183 0.64 5.72 9.64
C ALA A 183 -0.57 5.55 10.56
N LEU A 184 -0.94 4.30 10.88
CA LEU A 184 -1.96 4.00 11.89
C LEU A 184 -1.58 4.60 13.26
N GLY A 185 -0.29 4.60 13.60
CA GLY A 185 0.23 5.15 14.86
C GLY A 185 0.01 6.66 15.03
N VAL A 186 0.00 7.42 13.94
CA VAL A 186 -0.31 8.85 13.95
C VAL A 186 -1.79 9.15 13.72
N GLY A 187 -2.63 8.11 13.67
CA GLY A 187 -4.08 8.22 13.51
C GLY A 187 -4.58 8.25 12.07
N ILE A 188 -3.74 7.94 11.07
CA ILE A 188 -4.20 7.80 9.69
C ILE A 188 -4.92 6.45 9.56
N THR A 189 -6.25 6.49 9.65
CA THR A 189 -7.12 5.30 9.55
C THR A 189 -7.76 5.17 8.18
N GLN A 190 -8.37 4.02 7.90
CA GLN A 190 -9.12 3.77 6.66
C GLN A 190 -10.20 4.83 6.41
N HIS A 191 -10.88 5.30 7.47
CA HIS A 191 -11.91 6.35 7.35
C HIS A 191 -11.31 7.66 6.83
N HIS A 192 -10.17 8.09 7.38
CA HIS A 192 -9.46 9.28 6.88
C HIS A 192 -9.06 9.12 5.40
N LEU A 193 -8.66 7.92 4.98
CA LEU A 193 -8.30 7.64 3.59
C LEU A 193 -9.52 7.60 2.65
N GLN A 194 -10.69 7.19 3.13
CA GLN A 194 -11.94 7.21 2.37
C GLN A 194 -12.45 8.64 2.15
N ASP A 195 -12.19 9.53 3.11
CA ASP A 195 -12.56 10.95 3.02
C ASP A 195 -11.59 11.77 2.15
N LEU A 196 -10.43 11.21 1.78
CA LEU A 196 -9.51 11.86 0.86
C LEU A 196 -10.17 12.03 -0.52
N ASN A 197 -10.09 13.27 -1.03
CA ASN A 197 -10.54 13.58 -2.36
C ASN A 197 -9.85 12.66 -3.39
N GLN A 198 -10.62 12.07 -4.31
CA GLN A 198 -10.10 11.19 -5.36
C GLN A 198 -8.99 11.85 -6.18
N THR A 199 -9.06 13.18 -6.36
CA THR A 199 -8.00 13.98 -6.98
C THR A 199 -6.67 13.93 -6.22
N ILE A 200 -6.69 13.92 -4.88
CA ILE A 200 -5.47 13.79 -4.06
C ILE A 200 -4.86 12.41 -4.26
N ARG A 201 -5.68 11.36 -4.33
CA ARG A 201 -5.22 9.99 -4.57
C ARG A 201 -4.54 9.87 -5.94
N LEU A 202 -5.13 10.47 -6.99
CA LEU A 202 -4.52 10.53 -8.32
C LEU A 202 -3.21 11.34 -8.34
N ALA A 203 -3.15 12.44 -7.58
CA ALA A 203 -1.92 13.20 -7.41
C ALA A 203 -0.80 12.36 -6.76
N THR A 204 -1.13 11.47 -5.81
CA THR A 204 -0.15 10.54 -5.22
C THR A 204 0.48 9.63 -6.27
N ALA A 205 -0.32 9.02 -7.15
CA ALA A 205 0.22 8.20 -8.25
C ALA A 205 1.16 9.00 -9.17
N SER A 206 0.78 10.24 -9.48
CA SER A 206 1.61 11.15 -10.29
C SER A 206 2.96 11.45 -9.61
N ILE A 207 2.96 11.71 -8.30
CA ILE A 207 4.19 11.94 -7.53
C ILE A 207 5.08 10.70 -7.55
N VAL A 208 4.52 9.50 -7.39
CA VAL A 208 5.31 8.25 -7.44
C VAL A 208 5.97 8.07 -8.81
N ILE A 209 5.27 8.35 -9.92
CA ILE A 209 5.89 8.32 -11.26
C ILE A 209 7.01 9.35 -11.38
N ILE A 210 6.80 10.59 -10.95
CA ILE A 210 7.83 11.64 -10.96
C ILE A 210 9.08 11.21 -10.16
N CYS A 211 8.90 10.48 -9.06
CA CYS A 211 10.01 9.96 -8.26
C CYS A 211 10.68 8.71 -8.87
N ALA A 212 9.92 7.84 -9.56
CA ALA A 212 10.44 6.59 -10.11
C ALA A 212 11.21 6.78 -11.42
N VAL A 213 10.73 7.66 -12.31
CA VAL A 213 11.27 7.86 -13.66
C VAL A 213 12.74 8.31 -13.71
N PRO A 214 13.25 9.22 -12.86
CA PRO A 214 14.63 9.69 -12.98
C PRO A 214 15.69 8.57 -12.94
N SER A 215 15.40 7.47 -12.22
CA SER A 215 16.30 6.31 -12.13
C SER A 215 16.39 5.48 -13.42
N THR A 216 15.45 5.67 -14.36
CA THR A 216 15.34 4.90 -15.60
C THR A 216 15.78 5.66 -16.84
N MET A 217 16.09 6.96 -16.70
CA MET A 217 16.52 7.84 -17.79
C MET A 217 17.96 7.58 -18.23
N GLY A 218 18.23 7.79 -19.52
CA GLY A 218 19.51 7.48 -20.17
C GLY A 218 19.59 6.04 -20.67
N GLY A 219 18.44 5.38 -20.81
CA GLY A 219 18.29 3.99 -21.23
C GLY A 219 17.61 3.85 -22.59
N PHE A 220 17.32 2.60 -22.98
CA PHE A 220 16.67 2.28 -24.26
C PHE A 220 15.19 2.74 -24.34
N PHE A 221 14.57 3.02 -23.19
CA PHE A 221 13.14 3.37 -23.07
C PHE A 221 12.92 4.83 -22.65
N ASP A 222 13.84 5.72 -23.04
CA ASP A 222 13.75 7.15 -22.69
C ASP A 222 12.46 7.80 -23.20
N SER A 223 11.96 7.40 -24.38
CA SER A 223 10.71 7.93 -24.93
C SER A 223 9.50 7.64 -24.04
N GLU A 224 9.37 6.40 -23.57
CA GLU A 224 8.30 5.94 -22.69
C GLU A 224 8.41 6.59 -21.31
N ALA A 225 9.64 6.68 -20.78
CA ALA A 225 9.93 7.35 -19.51
C ALA A 225 9.59 8.85 -19.56
N ILE A 226 9.96 9.56 -20.64
CA ILE A 226 9.61 10.97 -20.87
C ILE A 226 8.09 11.15 -20.98
N PHE A 227 7.41 10.26 -21.70
CA PHE A 227 5.95 10.29 -21.81
C PHE A 227 5.27 10.15 -20.45
N ALA A 228 5.68 9.16 -19.64
CA ALA A 228 5.15 8.94 -18.30
C ALA A 228 5.38 10.15 -17.38
N LEU A 229 6.59 10.72 -17.39
CA LEU A 229 6.91 11.91 -16.61
C LEU A 229 6.07 13.12 -17.01
N THR A 230 5.88 13.33 -18.32
CA THR A 230 5.08 14.43 -18.86
C THR A 230 3.62 14.30 -18.45
N LEU A 231 3.05 13.09 -18.58
CA LEU A 231 1.68 12.81 -18.18
C LEU A 231 1.47 12.99 -16.67
N ALA A 232 2.42 12.53 -15.85
CA ALA A 232 2.37 12.69 -14.39
C ALA A 232 2.40 14.17 -13.99
N CYS A 233 3.30 14.97 -14.56
CA CYS A 233 3.37 16.41 -14.33
C CYS A 233 2.07 17.13 -14.75
N PHE A 234 1.54 16.80 -15.93
CA PHE A 234 0.28 17.38 -16.40
C PHE A 234 -0.90 17.00 -15.49
N THR A 235 -0.98 15.74 -15.07
CA THR A 235 -2.00 15.25 -14.14
C THR A 235 -1.90 15.95 -12.79
N LEU A 236 -0.69 16.18 -12.28
CA LEU A 236 -0.48 16.90 -11.02
C LEU A 236 -0.96 18.35 -11.09
N VAL A 237 -0.65 19.06 -12.18
CA VAL A 237 -1.14 20.43 -12.42
C VAL A 237 -2.67 20.43 -12.51
N PHE A 238 -3.26 19.48 -13.24
CA PHE A 238 -4.71 19.30 -13.30
C PHE A 238 -5.33 19.07 -11.92
N CYS A 239 -4.71 18.23 -11.09
CA CYS A 239 -5.17 17.97 -9.72
C CYS A 239 -5.14 19.25 -8.87
N ILE A 240 -4.05 20.02 -8.93
CA ILE A 240 -3.93 21.30 -8.21
C ILE A 240 -5.00 22.28 -8.66
N ILE A 241 -5.24 22.42 -9.97
CA ILE A 241 -6.24 23.33 -10.52
C ILE A 241 -7.64 22.91 -10.07
N THR A 242 -8.01 21.65 -10.23
CA THR A 242 -9.34 21.17 -9.88
C THR A 242 -9.63 21.22 -8.37
N THR A 243 -8.62 21.07 -7.51
CA THR A 243 -8.76 21.20 -6.07
C THR A 243 -8.87 22.65 -5.61
N ASN A 244 -8.02 23.56 -6.10
CA ASN A 244 -7.98 24.95 -5.64
C ASN A 244 -8.97 25.87 -6.36
N PHE A 245 -9.31 25.54 -7.60
CA PHE A 245 -10.15 26.35 -8.48
C PHE A 245 -11.35 25.55 -8.98
N SER A 246 -11.98 24.79 -8.09
CA SER A 246 -13.14 23.93 -8.40
C SER A 246 -14.33 24.69 -9.01
N SER A 247 -14.41 26.01 -8.79
CA SER A 247 -15.42 26.88 -9.40
C SER A 247 -15.17 27.18 -10.88
N LEU A 248 -13.94 27.04 -11.37
CA LEU A 248 -13.59 27.34 -12.77
C LEU A 248 -14.00 26.22 -13.73
N ILE A 249 -14.17 24.99 -13.23
CA ILE A 249 -14.38 23.80 -14.05
C ILE A 249 -15.71 23.16 -13.65
N SER A 250 -16.66 23.14 -14.59
CA SER A 250 -17.92 22.42 -14.38
C SER A 250 -17.67 20.93 -14.17
N GLN A 251 -18.52 20.25 -13.39
CA GLN A 251 -18.36 18.80 -13.13
C GLN A 251 -18.37 17.99 -14.43
N GLN A 252 -19.17 18.40 -15.41
CA GLN A 252 -19.22 17.79 -16.74
C GLN A 252 -17.90 17.98 -17.51
N ASN A 253 -17.30 19.17 -17.50
CA ASN A 253 -16.01 19.40 -18.15
C ASN A 253 -14.90 18.63 -17.44
N ALA A 254 -14.91 18.58 -16.10
CA ALA A 254 -13.98 17.77 -15.31
C ALA A 254 -14.09 16.28 -15.67
N PHE A 255 -15.31 15.77 -15.85
CA PHE A 255 -15.55 14.39 -16.28
C PHE A 255 -14.89 14.10 -17.64
N TYR A 256 -15.13 14.92 -18.67
CA TYR A 256 -14.54 14.68 -20.00
C TYR A 256 -13.01 14.79 -19.99
N MET A 257 -12.45 15.73 -19.21
CA MET A 257 -11.00 15.82 -19.04
C MET A 257 -10.41 14.58 -18.36
N LEU A 258 -11.07 14.06 -17.31
CA LEU A 258 -10.66 12.84 -16.63
C LEU A 258 -10.83 11.59 -17.51
N LEU A 259 -11.82 11.56 -18.40
CA LEU A 259 -11.97 10.50 -19.39
C LEU A 259 -10.79 10.50 -20.38
N GLY A 260 -10.39 11.68 -20.87
CA GLY A 260 -9.19 11.83 -21.70
C GLY A 260 -7.91 11.41 -20.97
N LEU A 261 -7.73 11.87 -19.73
CA LEU A 261 -6.61 11.45 -18.89
C LEU A 261 -6.60 9.94 -18.64
N THR A 262 -7.76 9.32 -18.44
CA THR A 262 -7.88 7.86 -18.26
C THR A 262 -7.28 7.11 -19.44
N LEU A 263 -7.62 7.52 -20.67
CA LEU A 263 -7.07 6.89 -21.87
C LEU A 263 -5.54 7.06 -21.93
N LEU A 264 -5.05 8.26 -21.62
CA LEU A 264 -3.60 8.53 -21.60
C LEU A 264 -2.88 7.69 -20.54
N TRP A 265 -3.44 7.53 -19.34
CA TRP A 265 -2.87 6.71 -18.28
C TRP A 265 -2.89 5.21 -18.62
N VAL A 266 -3.93 4.70 -19.29
CA VAL A 266 -3.94 3.31 -19.76
C VAL A 266 -2.86 3.06 -20.82
N ILE A 267 -2.70 3.99 -21.76
CA ILE A 267 -1.64 3.92 -22.78
C ILE A 267 -0.26 4.00 -22.12
N GLU A 268 -0.07 4.95 -21.19
CA GLU A 268 1.16 5.09 -20.42
C GLU A 268 1.50 3.80 -19.68
N ALA A 269 0.57 3.26 -18.90
CA ALA A 269 0.77 2.02 -18.16
C ALA A 269 1.13 0.85 -19.07
N ALA A 270 0.47 0.70 -20.21
CA ALA A 270 0.81 -0.34 -21.17
C ALA A 270 2.22 -0.15 -21.74
N LEU A 271 2.60 1.06 -22.14
CA LEU A 271 3.94 1.34 -22.67
C LEU A 271 5.01 1.08 -21.60
N VAL A 272 4.86 1.64 -20.41
CA VAL A 272 5.91 1.55 -19.40
C VAL A 272 6.05 0.18 -18.76
N THR A 273 4.99 -0.65 -18.77
CA THR A 273 5.03 -1.98 -18.14
C THR A 273 5.22 -3.14 -19.11
N PHE A 274 4.75 -3.05 -20.35
CA PHE A 274 5.00 -4.10 -21.35
C PHE A 274 6.28 -3.86 -22.15
N ARG A 275 6.63 -2.60 -22.43
CA ARG A 275 7.85 -2.26 -23.16
C ARG A 275 8.97 -1.83 -22.22
N GLY A 276 8.67 -0.97 -21.25
CA GLY A 276 9.62 -0.48 -20.25
C GLY A 276 9.49 1.02 -20.02
N PRO A 277 10.07 1.56 -18.93
CA PRO A 277 11.13 0.92 -18.14
C PRO A 277 10.65 0.13 -16.91
N PHE A 278 9.35 0.11 -16.62
CA PHE A 278 8.79 -0.56 -15.43
C PHE A 278 8.27 -1.96 -15.75
N THR A 279 9.10 -2.82 -16.35
CA THR A 279 8.71 -4.21 -16.68
C THR A 279 8.63 -5.13 -15.47
N GLU A 280 9.34 -4.78 -14.40
CA GLU A 280 9.26 -5.47 -13.11
C GLU A 280 8.27 -4.78 -12.19
N THR A 281 7.63 -5.57 -11.33
CA THR A 281 6.66 -5.04 -10.37
C THR A 281 7.39 -4.24 -9.29
N GLY A 282 7.08 -2.95 -9.18
CA GLY A 282 7.70 -2.00 -8.25
C GLY A 282 6.92 -0.69 -8.22
N ASN A 283 7.51 0.38 -7.66
CA ASN A 283 6.81 1.66 -7.47
C ASN A 283 6.26 2.25 -8.78
N GLY A 284 7.08 2.32 -9.83
CA GLY A 284 6.66 2.83 -11.14
C GLY A 284 5.51 1.99 -11.73
N TYR A 285 5.66 0.66 -11.72
CA TYR A 285 4.64 -0.27 -12.19
C TYR A 285 3.29 -0.05 -11.49
N PHE A 286 3.26 -0.02 -10.15
CA PHE A 286 2.02 0.16 -9.40
C PHE A 286 1.43 1.56 -9.57
N ALA A 287 2.27 2.59 -9.69
CA ALA A 287 1.80 3.96 -9.87
C ALA A 287 1.18 4.18 -11.26
N SER A 288 1.70 3.57 -12.31
CA SER A 288 1.12 3.66 -13.66
C SER A 288 -0.28 3.04 -13.71
N TRP A 289 -0.40 1.78 -13.27
CA TRP A 289 -1.71 1.10 -13.21
C TRP A 289 -2.65 1.71 -12.17
N GLY A 290 -2.13 2.11 -11.01
CA GLY A 290 -2.88 2.80 -9.97
C GLY A 290 -3.40 4.16 -10.43
N GLY A 291 -2.58 4.92 -11.17
CA GLY A 291 -2.97 6.20 -11.79
C GLY A 291 -4.12 6.01 -12.78
N ALA A 292 -4.04 5.01 -13.66
CA ALA A 292 -5.13 4.67 -14.57
C ALA A 292 -6.44 4.33 -13.83
N PHE A 293 -6.37 3.45 -12.83
CA PHE A 293 -7.53 3.08 -12.01
C PHE A 293 -8.13 4.27 -11.26
N LEU A 294 -7.28 5.08 -10.60
CA LEU A 294 -7.74 6.25 -9.84
C LEU A 294 -8.32 7.34 -10.74
N CYS A 295 -7.84 7.44 -11.99
CA CYS A 295 -8.42 8.34 -12.98
C CYS A 295 -9.84 7.89 -13.37
N ILE A 296 -10.06 6.58 -13.57
CA ILE A 296 -11.39 6.00 -13.82
C ILE A 296 -12.34 6.30 -12.66
N VAL A 297 -11.93 6.00 -11.42
CA VAL A 297 -12.74 6.25 -10.23
C VAL A 297 -13.08 7.74 -10.08
N SER A 298 -12.10 8.61 -10.34
CA SER A 298 -12.30 10.07 -10.32
C SER A 298 -13.30 10.50 -11.40
N ALA A 299 -13.19 9.97 -12.62
CA ALA A 299 -14.12 10.26 -13.70
C ALA A 299 -15.55 9.82 -13.33
N SER A 300 -15.72 8.59 -12.84
CA SER A 300 -17.02 8.06 -12.41
C SER A 300 -17.66 8.93 -11.33
N SER A 301 -16.90 9.37 -10.33
CA SER A 301 -17.40 10.28 -9.29
C SER A 301 -17.91 11.61 -9.88
N LYS A 302 -17.18 12.18 -10.85
CA LYS A 302 -17.58 13.42 -11.53
C LYS A 302 -18.80 13.24 -12.42
N ALA A 303 -18.93 12.10 -13.10
CA ALA A 303 -20.10 11.77 -13.90
C ALA A 303 -21.37 11.72 -13.05
N SER A 304 -21.31 11.06 -11.87
CA SER A 304 -22.42 11.00 -10.93
C SER A 304 -22.83 12.39 -10.44
N ASN A 305 -21.86 13.23 -10.07
CA ASN A 305 -22.12 14.59 -9.61
C ASN A 305 -22.65 15.52 -10.71
N ALA A 306 -22.34 15.22 -11.98
CA ALA A 306 -22.85 15.97 -13.13
C ALA A 306 -24.24 15.48 -13.61
N GLY A 307 -24.81 14.45 -12.99
CA GLY A 307 -26.07 13.83 -13.44
C GLY A 307 -25.94 13.09 -14.78
N LEU A 308 -24.72 12.72 -15.18
CA LEU A 308 -24.43 12.00 -16.42
C LEU A 308 -24.50 10.48 -16.26
N SER A 309 -24.40 9.97 -15.04
CA SER A 309 -24.74 8.58 -14.76
C SER A 309 -26.25 8.42 -14.86
N SER A 310 -26.73 7.56 -15.77
CA SER A 310 -28.16 7.31 -15.95
C SER A 310 -28.83 7.08 -14.60
N PRO A 311 -29.95 7.77 -14.28
CA PRO A 311 -30.74 7.40 -13.11
C PRO A 311 -31.16 5.95 -13.32
N ASN A 312 -30.92 5.10 -12.31
CA ASN A 312 -31.36 3.72 -12.32
C ASN A 312 -32.78 3.63 -12.88
N MET A 313 -32.95 2.86 -13.97
CA MET A 313 -34.24 2.29 -14.35
C MET A 313 -34.64 1.25 -13.30
N SER A 314 -34.90 1.67 -12.06
CA SER A 314 -35.34 0.79 -10.97
C SER A 314 -36.53 1.39 -10.26
N SER A 315 -37.69 1.38 -10.92
CA SER A 315 -39.02 1.18 -10.29
C SER A 315 -40.14 1.32 -11.33
N SER A 316 -40.31 0.33 -12.22
CA SER A 316 -41.53 0.12 -13.01
C SER A 316 -41.57 -1.32 -13.54
N ILE A 317 -41.60 -2.31 -12.65
CA ILE A 317 -42.20 -3.63 -12.88
C ILE A 317 -42.92 -4.00 -11.59
#